data_AF-A0A8T1PQX1-F1
#
_entry.id   AF-A0A8T1PQX1-F1
#
_cell.length_a   1.000
_cell.length_b   1.000
_cell.length_c   1.000
_cell.angle_alpha   90.00
_cell.angle_beta   90.00
_cell.angle_gamma   90.00
#
_symmetry.space_group_name_H-M   'P 1'
#
loop_
_entity.id
_entity.type
_entity.pdbx_description
1 polymer ?
#
loop_
_entity_poly.entity_id
_entity_poly.type
_entity_poly.pdbx_seq_one_letter_code
_entity_poly.pdbx_strand_id
1 'polypeptide(L)'
;MEGLKVSDANLVAYVNPSKSTKVPQAVLRELSSLLFKFNETFDGVVLAYDVQIQDKVAKILPGLHPYFCVRLKAKLLLFSPKPNMLLEGKVVKLTQTSIHVIVLGFSSAVMTDEDIREEFIYKTKHGEEQYASRFHKRHVIKVGTMIRFSVKSFDEEILHISGSLVPRNTGSIGWLAKHMEDVSRIDRSTKRGRESEAESVIVEHSEAYSLHSDQIRTSKKRKIKD
;
A
#
# COMPACT_ATOMS: atom_id res chain seq x y z
N MET A 1 2.73 5.84 -1.88
CA MET A 1 2.96 4.58 -1.13
C MET A 1 3.95 4.89 -0.03
N GLU A 2 3.78 4.34 1.16
CA GLU A 2 4.78 4.44 2.22
C GLU A 2 6.03 3.62 1.83
N GLY A 3 7.18 3.87 2.45
CA GLY A 3 8.44 3.19 2.11
C GLY A 3 9.18 3.69 0.85
N LEU A 4 8.66 4.68 0.12
CA LEU A 4 9.43 5.40 -0.92
C LEU A 4 10.00 6.70 -0.35
N LYS A 5 11.30 6.94 -0.56
CA LYS A 5 12.03 8.13 -0.08
C LYS A 5 12.99 8.65 -1.14
N VAL A 6 13.12 9.97 -1.27
CA VAL A 6 14.24 10.60 -1.99
C VAL A 6 15.30 11.00 -0.97
N SER A 7 16.58 10.72 -1.26
CA SER A 7 17.70 11.13 -0.43
C SER A 7 18.79 11.79 -1.25
N ASP A 8 19.25 12.97 -0.83
CA ASP A 8 20.51 13.54 -1.32
C ASP A 8 21.69 12.79 -0.67
N ALA A 9 22.74 12.51 -1.45
CA ALA A 9 23.93 11.80 -1.02
C ALA A 9 25.20 12.40 -1.64
N ASN A 10 26.26 12.53 -0.85
CA ASN A 10 27.60 12.86 -1.34
C ASN A 10 28.38 11.53 -1.48
N LEU A 11 28.76 11.16 -2.70
CA LEU A 11 29.37 9.87 -3.00
C LEU A 11 30.78 10.03 -3.56
N VAL A 12 31.58 8.97 -3.45
CA VAL A 12 32.88 8.84 -4.11
C VAL A 12 32.83 7.59 -4.97
N ALA A 13 32.97 7.76 -6.28
CA ALA A 13 33.10 6.67 -7.24
C ALA A 13 34.58 6.34 -7.47
N TYR A 14 34.91 5.06 -7.59
CA TYR A 14 36.28 4.58 -7.77
C TYR A 14 36.49 4.11 -9.22
N VAL A 15 37.00 5.02 -10.05
CA VAL A 15 37.10 4.79 -11.50
C VAL A 15 38.50 4.27 -11.86
N ASN A 16 38.52 3.18 -12.63
CA ASN A 16 39.77 2.59 -13.11
C ASN A 16 40.44 3.49 -14.17
N PRO A 17 41.77 3.69 -14.16
CA PRO A 17 42.52 4.51 -15.13
C PRO A 17 42.24 4.20 -16.60
N SER A 18 41.93 2.93 -16.95
CA SER A 18 41.52 2.54 -18.31
C SER A 18 40.21 3.19 -18.79
N LYS A 19 39.46 3.82 -17.88
CA LYS A 19 38.21 4.56 -18.13
C LYS A 19 38.35 6.07 -17.91
N SER A 20 39.56 6.59 -17.73
CA SER A 20 39.86 8.03 -17.60
C SER A 20 39.31 8.90 -18.73
N THR A 21 39.25 8.40 -19.95
CA THR A 21 38.65 9.10 -21.11
C THR A 21 37.12 9.06 -21.14
N LYS A 22 36.49 8.28 -20.26
CA LYS A 22 35.04 8.00 -20.23
C LYS A 22 34.50 7.98 -18.79
N VAL A 23 34.92 8.95 -17.98
CA VAL A 23 34.55 9.07 -16.56
C VAL A 23 33.03 9.05 -16.35
N PRO A 24 32.19 9.81 -17.10
CA PRO A 24 30.74 9.79 -16.88
C PRO A 24 30.14 8.41 -17.09
N GLN A 25 30.52 7.70 -18.16
CA GLN A 25 30.01 6.33 -18.40
C GLN A 25 30.50 5.35 -17.32
N ALA A 26 31.71 5.52 -16.80
CA ALA A 26 32.23 4.67 -15.72
C ALA A 26 31.46 4.87 -14.41
N VAL A 27 31.21 6.13 -14.02
CA VAL A 27 30.41 6.51 -12.85
C VAL A 27 28.97 5.99 -12.97
N LEU A 28 28.31 6.21 -14.11
CA LEU A 28 26.95 5.72 -14.35
C LEU A 28 26.89 4.19 -14.25
N ARG A 29 27.89 3.47 -14.76
CA ARG A 29 27.96 2.01 -14.64
C ARG A 29 28.13 1.55 -13.19
N GLU A 30 28.91 2.27 -12.38
CA GLU A 30 29.10 1.98 -10.95
C GLU A 30 27.80 2.20 -10.17
N LEU A 31 27.14 3.35 -10.35
CA LEU A 31 25.84 3.64 -9.73
C LEU A 31 24.72 2.69 -10.19
N SER A 32 24.68 2.34 -11.48
CA SER A 32 23.73 1.35 -12.00
C SER A 32 23.92 -0.05 -11.41
N SER A 33 25.11 -0.37 -10.87
CA SER A 33 25.35 -1.66 -10.19
C SER A 33 24.68 -1.75 -8.81
N LEU A 34 24.23 -0.61 -8.25
CA LEU A 34 23.49 -0.50 -6.99
C LEU A 34 21.97 -0.62 -7.19
N LEU A 35 21.47 -0.51 -8.42
CA LEU A 35 20.04 -0.55 -8.71
C LEU A 35 19.45 -1.93 -8.38
N PHE A 36 18.25 -1.93 -7.79
CA PHE A 36 17.53 -3.12 -7.34
C PHE A 36 18.34 -4.02 -6.39
N LYS A 37 19.18 -3.41 -5.56
CA LYS A 37 19.85 -4.06 -4.42
C LYS A 37 19.64 -3.22 -3.18
N PHE A 38 19.48 -3.89 -2.03
CA PHE A 38 19.55 -3.20 -0.75
C PHE A 38 20.97 -2.65 -0.54
N ASN A 39 21.05 -1.46 0.05
CA ASN A 39 22.31 -0.83 0.38
C ASN A 39 22.26 -0.33 1.83
N GLU A 40 23.08 -0.95 2.68
CA GLU A 40 23.18 -0.64 4.12
C GLU A 40 23.50 0.84 4.40
N THR A 41 24.32 1.47 3.55
CA THR A 41 24.70 2.90 3.72
C THR A 41 23.53 3.85 3.48
N PHE A 42 22.55 3.44 2.65
CA PHE A 42 21.36 4.24 2.36
C PHE A 42 20.11 3.75 3.10
N ASP A 43 20.21 2.65 3.86
CA ASP A 43 19.10 1.96 4.51
C ASP A 43 17.91 1.73 3.55
N GLY A 44 18.18 1.18 2.36
CA GLY A 44 17.14 0.95 1.35
C GLY A 44 17.64 0.41 0.02
N VAL A 45 16.68 -0.03 -0.79
CA VAL A 45 16.89 -0.49 -2.18
C VAL A 45 16.96 0.71 -3.12
N VAL A 46 18.04 0.85 -3.88
CA VAL A 46 18.16 1.95 -4.86
C VAL A 46 17.30 1.64 -6.09
N LEU A 47 16.30 2.47 -6.38
CA LEU A 47 15.40 2.32 -7.54
C LEU A 47 15.82 3.17 -8.73
N ALA A 48 16.34 4.38 -8.46
CA ALA A 48 16.80 5.32 -9.46
C ALA A 48 17.82 6.27 -8.84
N TYR A 49 18.63 6.90 -9.68
CA TYR A 49 19.55 7.96 -9.28
C TYR A 49 19.57 9.09 -10.31
N ASP A 50 19.81 10.31 -9.85
CA ASP A 50 20.28 11.46 -10.63
C ASP A 50 21.63 11.88 -10.04
N VAL A 51 22.61 12.25 -10.86
CA VAL A 51 24.01 12.43 -10.42
C VAL A 51 24.71 13.61 -11.11
N GLN A 52 25.38 14.41 -10.29
CA GLN A 52 26.20 15.55 -10.69
C GLN A 52 27.65 15.33 -10.24
N ILE A 53 28.54 15.10 -11.21
CA ILE A 53 29.99 15.00 -10.98
C ILE A 53 30.51 16.38 -10.54
N GLN A 54 31.16 16.43 -9.37
CA GLN A 54 31.67 17.68 -8.79
C GLN A 54 33.12 17.98 -9.19
N ASP A 55 33.89 16.94 -9.50
CA ASP A 55 35.36 17.05 -9.59
C ASP A 55 35.87 17.29 -11.00
N LYS A 56 36.75 18.31 -11.12
CA LYS A 56 37.63 18.51 -12.29
C LYS A 56 38.96 17.75 -12.19
N VAL A 57 39.33 17.32 -10.98
CA VAL A 57 40.62 16.65 -10.69
C VAL A 57 40.37 15.47 -9.76
N ALA A 58 40.68 14.27 -10.23
CA ALA A 58 40.57 13.05 -9.44
C ALA A 58 41.85 12.76 -8.65
N LYS A 59 41.71 12.22 -7.43
CA LYS A 59 42.85 11.77 -6.61
C LYS A 59 43.12 10.29 -6.88
N ILE A 60 44.37 9.94 -7.18
CA ILE A 60 44.80 8.54 -7.29
C ILE A 60 44.96 7.94 -5.89
N LEU A 61 44.45 6.74 -5.68
CA LEU A 61 44.69 5.95 -4.46
C LEU A 61 46.01 5.18 -4.56
N PRO A 62 47.03 5.47 -3.72
CA PRO A 62 48.23 4.65 -3.63
C PRO A 62 47.95 3.35 -2.84
N GLY A 63 48.65 2.26 -3.20
CA GLY A 63 48.65 1.00 -2.42
C GLY A 63 47.62 -0.07 -2.82
N LEU A 64 46.71 0.23 -3.75
CA LEU A 64 45.82 -0.74 -4.39
C LEU A 64 46.11 -0.79 -5.91
N HIS A 65 45.39 -1.66 -6.65
CA HIS A 65 45.23 -1.45 -8.09
C HIS A 65 44.87 0.02 -8.31
N PRO A 66 45.56 0.76 -9.21
CA PRO A 66 45.38 2.20 -9.26
C PRO A 66 43.93 2.51 -9.65
N TYR A 67 43.24 3.23 -8.78
CA TYR A 67 41.93 3.81 -8.98
C TYR A 67 42.03 5.31 -8.75
N PHE A 68 41.20 6.10 -9.44
CA PHE A 68 41.04 7.52 -9.17
C PHE A 68 39.65 7.83 -8.64
N CYS A 69 39.59 8.64 -7.59
CA CYS A 69 38.37 9.00 -6.90
C CYS A 69 37.66 10.16 -7.60
N VAL A 70 36.36 10.03 -7.82
CA VAL A 70 35.49 11.08 -8.38
C VAL A 70 34.41 11.42 -7.37
N ARG A 71 34.37 12.65 -6.84
CA ARG A 71 33.27 13.10 -5.97
C ARG A 71 32.02 13.42 -6.77
N LEU A 72 30.89 12.99 -6.23
CA LEU A 72 29.57 13.08 -6.82
C LEU A 72 28.59 13.68 -5.80
N LYS A 73 27.63 14.46 -6.28
CA LYS A 73 26.35 14.65 -5.59
C LYS A 73 25.30 13.83 -6.32
N ALA A 74 24.54 13.02 -5.60
CA ALA A 74 23.49 12.20 -6.17
C ALA A 74 22.17 12.40 -5.42
N LYS A 75 21.06 12.35 -6.15
CA LYS A 75 19.72 12.15 -5.60
C LYS A 75 19.33 10.71 -5.86
N LEU A 76 19.06 9.96 -4.80
CA LEU A 76 18.69 8.56 -4.85
C LEU A 76 17.20 8.42 -4.55
N LEU A 77 16.47 7.70 -5.40
CA LEU A 77 15.13 7.19 -5.07
C LEU A 77 15.32 5.83 -4.41
N LEU A 78 14.89 5.73 -3.16
CA LEU A 78 15.05 4.56 -2.30
C LEU A 78 13.69 3.93 -2.00
N PHE A 79 13.67 2.59 -1.97
CA PHE A 79 12.59 1.80 -1.38
C PHE A 79 13.09 1.17 -0.09
N SER A 80 12.53 1.60 1.04
CA SER A 80 12.88 1.16 2.38
C SER A 80 11.59 0.83 3.15
N PRO A 81 11.02 -0.37 2.93
CA PRO A 81 9.81 -0.79 3.64
C PRO A 81 10.16 -1.12 5.09
N LYS A 82 9.53 -0.44 6.05
CA LYS A 82 9.68 -0.69 7.49
C LYS A 82 8.39 -1.30 8.07
N PRO A 83 8.45 -2.04 9.19
CA PRO A 83 7.26 -2.59 9.84
C PRO A 83 6.17 -1.55 10.08
N ASN A 84 4.91 -1.97 9.93
CA ASN A 84 3.69 -1.16 10.00
C ASN A 84 3.46 -0.15 8.86
N MET A 85 4.38 -0.02 7.89
CA MET A 85 4.11 0.78 6.67
C MET A 85 3.06 0.12 5.79
N LEU A 86 2.23 0.94 5.14
CA LEU A 86 1.21 0.51 4.19
C LEU A 86 1.76 0.53 2.75
N LEU A 87 1.95 -0.67 2.20
CA LEU A 87 2.35 -0.89 0.83
C LEU A 87 1.17 -1.29 -0.05
N GLU A 88 1.33 -1.08 -1.34
CA GLU A 88 0.35 -1.46 -2.35
C GLU A 88 1.01 -2.31 -3.42
N GLY A 89 0.35 -3.39 -3.85
CA GLY A 89 0.89 -4.31 -4.82
C GLY A 89 -0.18 -5.12 -5.54
N LYS A 90 0.23 -5.78 -6.62
CA LYS A 90 -0.64 -6.59 -7.46
C LYS A 90 -0.58 -8.06 -7.03
N VAL A 91 -1.73 -8.66 -6.74
CA VAL A 91 -1.81 -10.11 -6.47
C VAL A 91 -1.42 -10.88 -7.73
N VAL A 92 -0.47 -11.79 -7.60
CA VAL A 92 0.03 -12.64 -8.70
C VAL A 92 -0.33 -14.11 -8.53
N LYS A 93 -0.47 -14.58 -7.29
CA LYS A 93 -0.88 -15.95 -6.97
C LYS A 93 -1.68 -15.96 -5.68
N LEU A 94 -2.65 -16.86 -5.59
CA LEU A 94 -3.35 -17.20 -4.37
C LEU A 94 -3.07 -18.65 -4.01
N THR A 95 -3.27 -18.98 -2.74
CA THR A 95 -3.45 -20.36 -2.25
C THR A 95 -4.49 -20.31 -1.13
N GLN A 96 -4.88 -21.48 -0.60
CA GLN A 96 -5.76 -21.55 0.57
C GLN A 96 -5.13 -20.97 1.87
N THR A 97 -3.80 -20.87 1.94
CA THR A 97 -3.05 -20.41 3.13
C THR A 97 -2.19 -19.17 2.86
N SER A 98 -2.22 -18.60 1.66
CA SER A 98 -1.39 -17.44 1.32
C SER A 98 -1.96 -16.56 0.19
N ILE A 99 -1.51 -15.32 0.20
CA ILE A 99 -1.70 -14.34 -0.88
C ILE A 99 -0.32 -13.84 -1.28
N HIS A 100 0.06 -14.05 -2.55
CA HIS A 100 1.34 -13.60 -3.11
C HIS A 100 1.14 -12.35 -3.97
N VAL A 101 1.98 -11.35 -3.77
CA VAL A 101 1.87 -10.00 -4.34
C VAL A 101 3.21 -9.55 -4.90
N ILE A 102 3.20 -8.78 -5.99
CA ILE A 102 4.36 -8.01 -6.44
C ILE A 102 4.16 -6.53 -6.13
N VAL A 103 5.15 -5.95 -5.45
CA VAL A 103 5.27 -4.53 -5.10
C VAL A 103 6.26 -3.86 -6.05
N LEU A 104 5.87 -2.73 -6.64
CA LEU A 104 6.67 -1.90 -7.57
C LEU A 104 7.28 -2.65 -8.78
N GLY A 105 6.86 -3.89 -9.05
CA GLY A 105 7.33 -4.71 -10.17
C GLY A 105 8.57 -5.57 -9.89
N PHE A 106 9.23 -5.43 -8.73
CA PHE A 106 10.47 -6.16 -8.42
C PHE A 106 10.48 -6.89 -7.07
N SER A 107 9.77 -6.37 -6.05
CA SER A 107 9.75 -6.97 -4.71
C SER A 107 8.54 -7.90 -4.56
N SER A 108 8.78 -9.12 -4.07
CA SER A 108 7.72 -10.08 -3.75
C SER A 108 7.23 -9.85 -2.32
N ALA A 109 5.92 -9.97 -2.09
CA ALA A 109 5.31 -9.92 -0.78
C ALA A 109 4.38 -11.13 -0.57
N VAL A 110 4.35 -11.65 0.66
CA VAL A 110 3.46 -12.74 1.05
C VAL A 110 2.75 -12.40 2.36
N MET A 111 1.45 -12.66 2.37
CA MET A 111 0.63 -12.75 3.59
C MET A 111 0.19 -14.21 3.74
N THR A 112 0.45 -14.81 4.89
CA THR A 112 -0.06 -16.15 5.25
C THR A 112 -1.46 -16.06 5.87
N ASP A 113 -2.10 -17.20 6.12
CA ASP A 113 -3.39 -17.32 6.78
C ASP A 113 -3.46 -16.64 8.15
N GLU A 114 -2.44 -16.80 9.00
CA GLU A 114 -2.29 -16.04 10.26
C GLU A 114 -2.33 -14.51 10.07
N ASP A 115 -1.90 -14.05 8.91
CA ASP A 115 -1.81 -12.64 8.51
C ASP A 115 -3.00 -12.17 7.67
N ILE A 116 -4.02 -13.02 7.47
CA ILE A 116 -5.25 -12.71 6.75
C ILE A 116 -6.41 -12.67 7.74
N ARG A 117 -7.23 -11.61 7.71
CA ARG A 117 -8.42 -11.52 8.58
C ARG A 117 -9.36 -12.69 8.31
N GLU A 118 -9.85 -13.34 9.37
CA GLU A 118 -10.83 -14.43 9.34
C GLU A 118 -12.13 -14.12 8.56
N GLU A 119 -12.42 -12.83 8.33
CA GLU A 119 -13.51 -12.41 7.46
C GLU A 119 -13.30 -12.82 6.00
N PHE A 120 -12.07 -12.95 5.53
CA PHE A 120 -11.76 -13.37 4.16
C PHE A 120 -11.76 -14.89 4.05
N ILE A 121 -12.82 -15.45 3.47
CA ILE A 121 -12.88 -16.87 3.17
C ILE A 121 -12.30 -17.13 1.78
N TYR A 122 -11.34 -18.04 1.69
CA TYR A 122 -10.85 -18.62 0.45
C TYR A 122 -11.93 -19.44 -0.26
N LYS A 123 -12.19 -19.17 -1.56
CA LYS A 123 -13.19 -19.86 -2.38
C LYS A 123 -12.72 -19.98 -3.82
N THR A 124 -13.09 -21.07 -4.48
CA THR A 124 -12.97 -21.21 -5.93
C THR A 124 -14.31 -20.87 -6.58
N LYS A 125 -14.32 -19.97 -7.57
CA LYS A 125 -15.53 -19.56 -8.29
C LYS A 125 -15.26 -19.55 -9.79
N HIS A 126 -16.01 -20.34 -10.57
CA HIS A 126 -15.79 -20.54 -12.02
C HIS A 126 -14.34 -20.98 -12.36
N GLY A 127 -13.68 -21.72 -11.47
CA GLY A 127 -12.27 -22.11 -11.62
C GLY A 127 -11.26 -21.04 -11.18
N GLU A 128 -11.68 -19.80 -10.91
CA GLU A 128 -10.80 -18.77 -10.34
C GLU A 128 -10.74 -18.86 -8.81
N GLU A 129 -9.52 -18.82 -8.26
CA GLU A 129 -9.27 -18.69 -6.83
C GLU A 129 -9.52 -17.26 -6.37
N GLN A 130 -10.20 -17.08 -5.23
CA GLN A 130 -10.48 -15.76 -4.66
C GLN A 130 -10.72 -15.80 -3.15
N TYR A 131 -10.18 -14.82 -2.44
CA TYR A 131 -10.60 -14.49 -1.08
C TYR A 131 -11.77 -13.50 -1.14
N ALA A 132 -12.83 -13.73 -0.36
CA ALA A 132 -13.99 -12.83 -0.30
C ALA A 132 -14.42 -12.59 1.15
N SER A 133 -14.63 -11.33 1.52
CA SER A 133 -15.10 -10.95 2.86
C SER A 133 -16.52 -11.49 3.13
N ARG A 134 -16.70 -12.09 4.31
CA ARG A 134 -17.99 -12.52 4.87
C ARG A 134 -18.94 -11.33 5.06
N PHE A 135 -18.42 -10.23 5.57
CA PHE A 135 -19.19 -9.02 5.89
C PHE A 135 -19.45 -8.17 4.64
N HIS A 136 -18.49 -8.12 3.72
CA HIS A 136 -18.58 -7.28 2.52
C HIS A 136 -18.42 -8.12 1.25
N LYS A 137 -19.54 -8.61 0.70
CA LYS A 137 -19.58 -9.47 -0.52
C LYS A 137 -18.89 -8.86 -1.77
N ARG A 138 -18.65 -7.55 -1.79
CA ARG A 138 -17.92 -6.82 -2.87
C ARG A 138 -16.42 -6.64 -2.57
N HIS A 139 -15.96 -6.97 -1.37
CA HIS A 139 -14.54 -6.98 -1.00
C HIS A 139 -13.93 -8.33 -1.38
N VAL A 140 -13.46 -8.40 -2.62
CA VAL A 140 -12.88 -9.61 -3.21
C VAL A 140 -11.42 -9.33 -3.56
N ILE A 141 -10.56 -10.30 -3.26
CA ILE A 141 -9.16 -10.34 -3.64
C ILE A 141 -8.96 -11.56 -4.53
N LYS A 142 -8.66 -11.32 -5.81
CA LYS A 142 -8.32 -12.35 -6.80
C LYS A 142 -7.02 -12.00 -7.53
N VAL A 143 -6.44 -12.93 -8.29
CA VAL A 143 -5.25 -12.66 -9.12
C VAL A 143 -5.49 -11.43 -10.01
N GLY A 144 -4.49 -10.55 -10.09
CA GLY A 144 -4.55 -9.26 -10.77
C GLY A 144 -5.13 -8.10 -9.95
N THR A 145 -5.71 -8.34 -8.78
CA THR A 145 -6.24 -7.30 -7.89
C THR A 145 -5.10 -6.47 -7.29
N MET A 146 -5.25 -5.14 -7.28
CA MET A 146 -4.39 -4.25 -6.48
C MET A 146 -4.89 -4.23 -5.03
N ILE A 147 -4.03 -4.61 -4.09
CA ILE A 147 -4.32 -4.61 -2.66
C ILE A 147 -3.37 -3.70 -1.90
N ARG A 148 -3.84 -3.16 -0.76
CA ARG A 148 -3.02 -2.52 0.26
C ARG A 148 -2.82 -3.48 1.42
N PHE A 149 -1.61 -3.55 1.97
CA PHE A 149 -1.26 -4.41 3.11
C PHE A 149 -0.24 -3.70 4.02
N SER A 150 -0.13 -4.14 5.27
CA SER A 150 0.86 -3.66 6.23
C SER A 150 2.13 -4.50 6.17
N VAL A 151 3.31 -3.90 6.24
CA VAL A 151 4.59 -4.63 6.38
C VAL A 151 4.71 -5.21 7.79
N LYS A 152 5.17 -6.47 7.90
CA LYS A 152 5.67 -7.08 9.14
C LYS A 152 7.19 -7.10 9.19
N SER A 153 7.82 -7.59 8.12
CA SER A 153 9.27 -7.60 7.96
C SER A 153 9.65 -7.50 6.48
N PHE A 154 10.92 -7.16 6.26
CA PHE A 154 11.54 -7.13 4.94
C PHE A 154 12.84 -7.92 4.99
N ASP A 155 13.02 -8.81 4.03
CA ASP A 155 14.26 -9.52 3.75
C ASP A 155 15.06 -8.71 2.73
N GLU A 156 16.22 -8.23 3.16
CA GLU A 156 17.08 -7.32 2.40
C GLU A 156 17.92 -8.04 1.33
N GLU A 157 18.10 -9.36 1.45
CA GLU A 157 18.89 -10.16 0.51
C GLU A 157 18.05 -10.56 -0.71
N ILE A 158 16.86 -11.12 -0.48
CA ILE A 158 15.95 -11.56 -1.55
C ILE A 158 14.85 -10.54 -1.88
N LEU A 159 14.89 -9.34 -1.27
CA LEU A 159 13.94 -8.24 -1.45
C LEU A 159 12.47 -8.67 -1.22
N HIS A 160 12.26 -9.52 -0.21
CA HIS A 160 10.98 -10.17 0.06
C HIS A 160 10.29 -9.57 1.28
N ILE A 161 8.98 -9.31 1.20
CA ILE A 161 8.20 -8.68 2.26
C ILE A 161 7.28 -9.71 2.91
N SER A 162 7.36 -9.85 4.24
CA SER A 162 6.25 -10.43 5.01
C SER A 162 5.22 -9.32 5.24
N GLY A 163 3.98 -9.55 4.80
CA GLY A 163 2.88 -8.60 4.92
C GLY A 163 1.80 -9.07 5.89
N SER A 164 0.84 -8.18 6.18
CA SER A 164 -0.39 -8.51 6.89
C SER A 164 -1.59 -7.74 6.36
N LEU A 165 -2.72 -8.44 6.26
CA LEU A 165 -4.04 -7.88 6.04
C LEU A 165 -4.84 -7.73 7.34
N VAL A 166 -4.27 -8.01 8.52
CA VAL A 166 -4.98 -7.87 9.81
C VAL A 166 -5.49 -6.43 10.07
N PRO A 167 -4.76 -5.34 9.76
CA PRO A 167 -5.25 -3.98 10.00
C PRO A 167 -6.45 -3.60 9.10
N ARG A 168 -7.48 -2.94 9.67
CA ARG A 168 -8.77 -2.65 8.98
C ARG A 168 -8.68 -1.86 7.68
N ASN A 169 -7.61 -1.08 7.48
CA ASN A 169 -7.33 -0.26 6.30
C ASN A 169 -6.63 -1.01 5.16
N THR A 170 -6.61 -2.35 5.19
CA THR A 170 -5.95 -3.23 4.21
C THR A 170 -6.95 -4.15 3.46
N GLY A 171 -6.51 -4.66 2.30
CA GLY A 171 -7.29 -5.45 1.35
C GLY A 171 -7.38 -4.78 -0.03
N SER A 172 -8.36 -5.17 -0.84
CA SER A 172 -8.57 -4.61 -2.19
C SER A 172 -8.74 -3.08 -2.19
N ILE A 173 -7.89 -2.37 -2.91
CA ILE A 173 -7.86 -0.89 -2.96
C ILE A 173 -9.16 -0.34 -3.55
N GLY A 174 -9.69 -0.98 -4.60
CA GLY A 174 -10.94 -0.56 -5.24
C GLY A 174 -12.18 -0.73 -4.34
N TRP A 175 -12.08 -1.53 -3.27
CA TRP A 175 -13.09 -1.58 -2.21
C TRP A 175 -12.81 -0.53 -1.13
N LEU A 176 -11.57 -0.43 -0.64
CA LEU A 176 -11.16 0.52 0.40
C LEU A 176 -11.50 1.97 0.02
N ALA A 177 -11.17 2.39 -1.21
CA ALA A 177 -11.45 3.74 -1.71
C ALA A 177 -12.94 4.11 -1.61
N LYS A 178 -13.86 3.15 -1.72
CA LYS A 178 -15.32 3.38 -1.67
C LYS A 178 -15.90 3.35 -0.25
N HIS A 179 -15.18 2.79 0.73
CA HIS A 179 -15.72 2.55 2.08
C HIS A 179 -14.96 3.33 3.17
N MET A 180 -13.76 3.86 2.88
CA MET A 180 -13.06 4.76 3.80
C MET A 180 -13.68 6.17 3.83
N GLU A 181 -14.34 6.62 2.75
CA GLU A 181 -15.04 7.91 2.73
C GLU A 181 -16.28 7.94 3.63
N ASP A 182 -17.07 6.86 3.70
CA ASP A 182 -18.31 6.83 4.48
C ASP A 182 -18.07 6.83 6.00
N VAL A 183 -16.91 6.34 6.49
CA VAL A 183 -16.55 6.47 7.91
C VAL A 183 -16.49 7.94 8.33
N SER A 184 -15.98 8.83 7.46
CA SER A 184 -15.93 10.27 7.71
C SER A 184 -17.30 10.97 7.67
N ARG A 185 -18.32 10.32 7.09
CA ARG A 185 -19.70 10.83 7.03
C ARG A 185 -20.50 10.47 8.27
N ILE A 186 -20.24 9.31 8.87
CA ILE A 186 -20.90 8.87 10.11
C ILE A 186 -20.64 9.88 11.24
N ASP A 187 -19.38 10.31 11.44
CA ASP A 187 -19.01 11.33 12.44
C ASP A 187 -19.66 12.71 12.24
N ARG A 188 -20.09 13.04 11.01
CA ARG A 188 -20.80 14.31 10.73
C ARG A 188 -22.31 14.20 11.02
N SER A 189 -22.87 13.00 11.02
CA SER A 189 -24.29 12.79 11.31
C SER A 189 -24.60 12.77 12.81
N THR A 190 -23.72 12.20 13.64
CA THR A 190 -23.85 12.21 15.11
C THR A 190 -23.77 13.60 15.72
N LYS A 191 -23.14 14.58 15.05
CA LYS A 191 -23.04 15.96 15.55
C LYS A 191 -24.23 16.86 15.18
N ARG A 192 -25.17 16.42 14.33
CA ARG A 192 -26.39 17.17 13.98
C ARG A 192 -27.62 16.80 14.82
N GLY A 193 -27.51 15.84 15.75
CA GLY A 193 -28.61 15.37 16.59
C GLY A 193 -28.70 15.99 17.99
N ARG A 194 -27.97 17.08 18.27
CA ARG A 194 -27.93 17.75 19.60
C ARG A 194 -27.82 19.26 19.46
N GLU A 195 -28.85 19.93 18.95
CA GLU A 195 -28.97 21.40 18.97
C GLU A 195 -30.40 21.87 18.56
N SER A 196 -31.45 21.32 19.16
CA SER A 196 -32.83 21.86 19.01
C SER A 196 -33.80 21.42 20.12
N GLU A 197 -33.45 21.64 21.39
CA GLU A 197 -34.43 21.51 22.48
C GLU A 197 -34.06 22.44 23.66
N ALA A 198 -34.43 23.71 23.52
CA ALA A 198 -34.47 24.69 24.60
C ALA A 198 -35.66 25.64 24.37
N GLU A 199 -36.52 25.72 25.38
CA GLU A 199 -37.53 26.76 25.66
C GLU A 199 -38.67 27.02 24.64
N SER A 200 -39.86 26.54 24.98
CA SER A 200 -40.94 27.45 25.43
C SER A 200 -42.06 26.69 26.17
N VAL A 201 -42.61 27.33 27.22
CA VAL A 201 -43.61 26.80 28.16
C VAL A 201 -44.96 27.45 27.85
N ILE A 202 -46.07 26.68 27.73
CA ILE A 202 -47.43 26.97 28.30
C ILE A 202 -48.27 25.65 28.42
N VAL A 203 -48.62 25.27 29.66
CA VAL A 203 -49.96 24.88 30.26
C VAL A 203 -51.13 24.59 29.24
N GLU A 204 -52.03 23.57 29.30
CA GLU A 204 -52.53 22.68 30.39
C GLU A 204 -53.25 21.35 29.91
N HIS A 205 -53.90 20.64 30.86
CA HIS A 205 -55.12 19.76 30.87
C HIS A 205 -55.88 19.42 29.55
N SER A 206 -56.61 18.29 29.38
CA SER A 206 -56.93 17.11 30.22
C SER A 206 -57.54 15.97 29.36
N GLU A 207 -57.65 14.74 29.92
CA GLU A 207 -58.56 13.63 29.53
C GLU A 207 -58.46 13.02 28.08
N ALA A 208 -59.06 11.86 27.74
CA ALA A 208 -59.09 10.52 28.36
C ALA A 208 -59.74 9.50 27.37
N TYR A 209 -59.37 8.21 27.42
CA TYR A 209 -60.02 7.07 26.69
C TYR A 209 -59.98 7.14 25.12
N SER A 210 -60.22 6.12 24.29
CA SER A 210 -60.13 4.64 24.37
C SER A 210 -60.27 3.98 22.98
N LEU A 211 -59.48 2.92 22.70
CA LEU A 211 -59.80 1.71 21.90
C LEU A 211 -60.22 1.75 20.38
N HIS A 212 -60.02 0.58 19.74
CA HIS A 212 -60.50 0.10 18.42
C HIS A 212 -59.92 0.76 17.15
N SER A 213 -59.05 0.11 16.36
CA SER A 213 -59.24 -1.03 15.43
C SER A 213 -60.00 -0.69 14.14
N ASP A 214 -59.37 -0.85 12.95
CA ASP A 214 -59.50 -2.11 12.20
C ASP A 214 -58.60 -2.23 10.94
N GLN A 215 -58.58 -3.43 10.36
CA GLN A 215 -57.86 -3.78 9.13
C GLN A 215 -58.56 -3.29 7.85
N ILE A 216 -57.81 -2.89 6.81
CA ILE A 216 -58.25 -3.05 5.41
C ILE A 216 -57.15 -3.68 4.54
N ARG A 217 -57.61 -4.55 3.63
CA ARG A 217 -56.84 -5.53 2.84
C ARG A 217 -56.47 -5.05 1.43
N THR A 218 -55.45 -5.73 0.87
CA THR A 218 -55.27 -6.04 -0.58
C THR A 218 -54.97 -4.84 -1.52
N SER A 219 -54.22 -5.00 -2.62
CA SER A 219 -54.30 -6.09 -3.61
C SER A 219 -53.02 -6.32 -4.44
N LYS A 220 -52.81 -7.59 -4.86
CA LYS A 220 -51.82 -7.99 -5.88
C LYS A 220 -52.31 -7.63 -7.29
N LYS A 221 -51.41 -7.21 -8.18
CA LYS A 221 -51.49 -7.49 -9.64
C LYS A 221 -50.16 -8.03 -10.18
N ARG A 222 -50.27 -9.12 -10.93
CA ARG A 222 -49.23 -9.79 -11.74
C ARG A 222 -49.89 -10.15 -13.09
N LYS A 223 -49.08 -10.52 -14.10
CA LYS A 223 -49.41 -10.87 -15.50
C LYS A 223 -49.40 -9.67 -16.45
N ILE A 224 -48.97 -9.78 -17.72
CA ILE A 224 -48.39 -10.89 -18.54
C ILE A 224 -47.51 -10.17 -19.61
N LYS A 225 -46.25 -10.55 -19.87
CA LYS A 225 -45.76 -11.55 -20.85
C LYS A 225 -46.29 -11.39 -22.30
N ASP A 226 -45.39 -11.08 -23.21
CA ASP A 226 -45.26 -11.80 -24.50
C ASP A 226 -43.83 -12.36 -24.53
#